data_AF-K2CQW7-F1
#
_entry.id   AF-K2CQW7-F1
#
_cell.length_a   1.000
_cell.length_b   1.000
_cell.length_c   1.000
_cell.angle_alpha   90.00
_cell.angle_beta   90.00
_cell.angle_gamma   90.00
#
_symmetry.space_group_name_H-M   'P 1'
#
loop_
_entity.id
_entity.type
_entity.pdbx_description
1 polymer ?
#
loop_
_entity_poly.entity_id
_entity_poly.type
_entity_poly.pdbx_seq_one_letter_code
_entity_poly.pdbx_strand_id
1 'polypeptide(L)'
;MLSALIDDENFRTDLKLHGQENRIVTHSWIVDTSIEYDQAIIDGFLKVSLEGLIVILRNERFLLRGLLHENDNLPIDDLFPEGFSVGRFAEIVEEGQLWSVLDEQNTN
;
A
#
# COMPACT_ATOMS: atom_id res chain seq x y z
N MET A 1 -7.80 6.44 17.61
CA MET A 1 -8.58 5.71 16.58
C MET A 1 -8.65 4.23 16.91
N LEU A 2 -7.52 3.54 17.09
CA LEU A 2 -7.51 2.13 17.52
C LEU A 2 -8.16 1.94 18.91
N SER A 3 -7.90 2.83 19.87
CA SER A 3 -8.59 2.86 21.16
C SER A 3 -10.09 3.01 21.02
N ALA A 4 -10.57 3.89 20.13
CA ALA A 4 -12.01 4.02 19.86
C ALA A 4 -12.59 2.74 19.26
N LEU A 5 -11.85 2.08 18.35
CA LEU A 5 -12.30 0.82 17.77
C LEU A 5 -12.33 -0.34 18.78
N ILE A 6 -11.47 -0.33 19.79
CA ILE A 6 -11.40 -1.36 20.83
C ILE A 6 -12.42 -1.08 21.94
N ASP A 7 -12.52 0.16 22.38
CA ASP A 7 -13.24 0.54 23.61
C ASP A 7 -14.70 0.95 23.33
N ASP A 8 -15.05 1.36 22.11
CA ASP A 8 -16.39 1.84 21.75
C ASP A 8 -17.21 0.76 21.02
N GLU A 9 -18.14 0.13 21.74
CA GLU A 9 -19.08 -0.85 21.15
C GLU A 9 -20.05 -0.24 20.15
N ASN A 10 -20.48 1.01 20.36
CA ASN A 10 -21.44 1.65 19.45
C ASN A 10 -20.76 1.94 18.12
N PHE A 11 -19.53 2.46 18.16
CA PHE A 11 -18.72 2.70 16.97
C PHE A 11 -18.45 1.40 16.18
N ARG A 12 -18.15 0.30 16.88
CA ARG A 12 -18.01 -1.03 16.24
C ARG A 12 -19.31 -1.53 15.63
N THR A 13 -20.44 -1.29 16.29
CA THR A 13 -21.77 -1.69 15.80
C THR A 13 -22.13 -0.93 14.52
N ASP A 14 -21.85 0.37 14.48
CA ASP A 14 -22.03 1.21 13.29
C ASP A 14 -21.15 0.73 12.12
N LEU A 15 -19.93 0.26 12.41
CA LEU A 15 -19.03 -0.37 11.44
C LEU A 15 -19.38 -1.83 11.12
N LYS A 16 -20.42 -2.40 11.75
CA LYS A 16 -20.84 -3.81 11.62
C LYS A 16 -19.76 -4.82 12.00
N LEU A 17 -18.91 -4.47 12.97
CA LEU A 17 -17.79 -5.28 13.48
C LEU A 17 -18.11 -5.97 14.83
N HIS A 18 -19.38 -6.02 15.23
CA HIS A 18 -19.82 -6.60 16.51
C HIS A 18 -19.33 -8.06 16.67
N GLY A 19 -18.70 -8.36 17.81
CA GLY A 19 -18.20 -9.70 18.15
C GLY A 19 -16.90 -10.14 17.44
N GLN A 20 -16.18 -9.23 16.77
CA GLN A 20 -14.90 -9.51 16.08
C GLN A 20 -13.68 -8.89 16.78
N GLU A 21 -13.79 -8.60 18.07
CA GLU A 21 -12.89 -7.75 18.86
C GLU A 21 -11.41 -8.19 18.82
N ASN A 22 -11.15 -9.50 18.77
CA ASN A 22 -9.78 -10.06 18.70
C ASN A 22 -9.29 -10.35 17.27
N ARG A 23 -10.01 -9.93 16.22
CA ARG A 23 -9.67 -10.28 14.82
C ARG A 23 -9.47 -9.08 13.89
N ILE A 24 -9.56 -7.86 14.42
CA ILE A 24 -9.41 -6.66 13.60
C ILE A 24 -7.93 -6.31 13.48
N VAL A 25 -7.38 -6.48 12.29
CA VAL A 25 -6.06 -5.95 11.91
C VAL A 25 -6.28 -4.57 11.29
N THR A 26 -5.52 -3.58 11.75
CA THR A 26 -5.60 -2.20 11.24
C THR A 26 -4.27 -1.82 10.61
N HIS A 27 -4.32 -1.39 9.35
CA HIS A 27 -3.21 -0.75 8.65
C HIS A 27 -3.44 0.76 8.65
N SER A 28 -2.42 1.57 8.94
CA SER A 28 -2.54 3.02 9.07
C SER A 28 -1.40 3.72 8.33
N TRP A 29 -1.75 4.58 7.38
CA TRP A 29 -0.78 5.28 6.53
C TRP A 29 -1.10 6.77 6.49
N ILE A 30 -0.08 7.60 6.26
CA ILE A 30 -0.22 9.00 5.91
C ILE A 30 -0.28 9.07 4.39
N VAL A 31 -1.44 9.39 3.84
CA VAL A 31 -1.61 9.55 2.39
C VAL A 31 -1.40 11.02 2.03
N ASP A 32 -0.39 11.30 1.21
CA ASP A 32 -0.06 12.63 0.71
C ASP A 32 -0.25 12.68 -0.82
N THR A 33 -0.50 13.87 -1.38
CA THR A 33 -0.53 14.08 -2.84
C THR A 33 0.86 14.34 -3.42
N SER A 34 1.89 14.37 -2.57
CA SER A 34 3.29 14.51 -2.97
C SER A 34 3.94 13.14 -3.08
N ILE A 35 4.81 12.94 -4.07
CA ILE A 35 5.60 11.71 -4.22
C ILE A 35 6.89 11.78 -3.39
N GLU A 36 7.29 12.98 -2.98
CA GLU A 36 8.46 13.25 -2.17
C GLU A 36 8.43 12.44 -0.87
N TYR A 37 9.57 11.81 -0.53
CA TYR A 37 9.70 10.95 0.65
C TYR A 37 8.70 9.78 0.70
N ASP A 38 8.26 9.25 -0.44
CA ASP A 38 7.48 8.01 -0.45
C ASP A 38 8.19 6.91 0.32
N GLN A 39 7.41 6.11 1.06
CA GLN A 39 7.90 5.03 1.93
C GLN A 39 8.67 5.50 3.18
N ALA A 40 8.74 6.81 3.46
CA ALA A 40 9.29 7.31 4.71
C ALA A 40 8.39 7.01 5.91
N ILE A 41 8.99 6.79 7.08
CA ILE A 41 8.25 6.68 8.35
C ILE A 41 8.20 8.04 9.04
N ILE A 42 6.99 8.53 9.29
CA ILE A 42 6.72 9.80 9.99
C ILE A 42 5.83 9.47 11.20
N ASP A 43 6.32 9.75 12.41
CA ASP A 43 5.63 9.47 13.67
C ASP A 43 5.10 8.02 13.79
N GLY A 44 5.85 7.06 13.22
CA GLY A 44 5.50 5.64 13.22
C GLY A 44 4.49 5.22 12.14
N PHE A 45 4.08 6.13 11.26
CA PHE A 45 3.21 5.84 10.13
C PHE A 45 3.99 5.88 8.82
N LEU A 46 3.66 4.96 7.91
CA LEU A 46 4.20 4.97 6.56
C LEU A 46 3.57 6.13 5.76
N LYS A 47 4.40 6.99 5.20
CA LYS A 47 3.97 7.99 4.22
C LYS A 47 3.91 7.35 2.84
N VAL A 48 2.75 7.47 2.20
CA VAL A 48 2.48 6.93 0.87
C VAL A 48 1.80 7.98 0.01
N SER A 49 2.20 8.08 -1.24
CA SER A 49 1.61 8.97 -2.23
C SER A 49 0.26 8.45 -2.68
N LEU A 50 -0.70 9.36 -2.89
CA LEU A 50 -2.00 9.03 -3.45
C LEU A 50 -1.84 8.42 -4.85
N GLU A 51 -0.92 8.95 -5.64
CA GLU A 51 -0.54 8.45 -6.96
C GLU A 51 -0.08 6.99 -6.87
N GLY A 52 0.81 6.67 -5.94
CA GLY A 52 1.28 5.30 -5.72
C GLY A 52 0.15 4.35 -5.35
N LEU A 53 -0.74 4.76 -4.44
CA LEU A 53 -1.91 3.96 -4.06
C LEU A 53 -2.85 3.71 -5.24
N ILE A 54 -3.09 4.71 -6.09
CA ILE A 54 -3.95 4.57 -7.28
C ILE A 54 -3.32 3.58 -8.27
N VAL A 55 -2.01 3.69 -8.51
CA VAL A 55 -1.28 2.78 -9.39
C VAL A 55 -1.38 1.34 -8.89
N ILE A 56 -1.18 1.11 -7.59
CA ILE A 56 -1.34 -0.22 -6.98
C ILE A 56 -2.78 -0.70 -7.15
N LEU A 57 -3.78 0.08 -6.71
CA LEU A 57 -5.20 -0.33 -6.76
C LEU A 57 -5.68 -0.68 -8.17
N ARG A 58 -5.15 -0.01 -9.19
CA ARG A 58 -5.49 -0.27 -10.60
C ARG A 58 -4.62 -1.34 -11.24
N ASN A 59 -3.61 -1.84 -10.54
CA ASN A 59 -2.61 -2.77 -11.08
C ASN A 59 -1.89 -2.18 -12.30
N GLU A 60 -1.59 -0.88 -12.27
CA GLU A 60 -1.03 -0.13 -13.40
C GLU A 60 0.46 0.17 -13.21
N ARG A 61 1.22 -0.73 -12.55
CA ARG A 61 2.66 -0.53 -12.28
C ARG A 61 3.47 -0.33 -13.56
N PHE A 62 2.96 -0.78 -14.71
CA PHE A 62 3.53 -0.51 -16.02
C PHE A 62 3.68 0.98 -16.35
N LEU A 63 2.93 1.89 -15.70
CA LEU A 63 3.09 3.33 -15.88
C LEU A 63 4.48 3.82 -15.42
N LEU A 64 5.12 3.10 -14.48
CA LEU A 64 6.48 3.38 -14.04
C LEU A 64 7.54 2.96 -15.07
N ARG A 65 7.19 2.13 -16.06
CA ARG A 65 8.13 1.74 -17.14
C ARG A 65 8.61 2.91 -17.98
N GLY A 66 7.82 3.98 -18.09
CA GLY A 66 8.25 5.20 -18.79
C GLY A 66 9.42 5.91 -18.11
N LEU A 67 9.73 5.56 -16.86
CA LEU A 67 10.90 6.02 -16.11
C LEU A 67 12.09 5.06 -16.25
N LEU A 68 11.88 3.86 -16.81
CA LEU A 68 12.86 2.80 -16.99
C LEU A 68 13.32 2.75 -18.47
N HIS A 69 14.49 2.18 -18.73
CA HIS A 69 15.01 2.09 -20.10
C HIS A 69 14.27 0.99 -20.88
N GLU A 70 14.03 1.20 -22.19
CA GLU A 70 13.19 0.34 -23.04
C GLU A 70 13.63 -1.14 -23.15
N ASN A 71 14.83 -1.49 -22.66
CA ASN A 71 15.42 -2.83 -22.78
C ASN A 71 15.36 -3.68 -21.51
N ASP A 72 14.67 -3.22 -20.47
CA ASP A 72 14.60 -3.96 -19.22
C ASP A 72 13.57 -5.09 -19.33
N ASN A 73 14.06 -6.33 -19.25
CA ASN A 73 13.23 -7.54 -19.06
C ASN A 73 12.60 -7.49 -17.66
N LEU A 74 11.64 -6.58 -17.48
CA LEU A 74 10.99 -6.38 -16.20
C LEU A 74 10.15 -7.61 -15.84
N PRO A 75 10.05 -7.95 -14.55
CA PRO A 75 9.14 -8.98 -14.07
C PRO A 75 7.72 -8.78 -14.60
N ILE A 76 6.93 -9.86 -14.59
CA ILE A 76 5.48 -9.79 -14.84
C ILE A 76 4.92 -8.67 -13.97
N ASP A 77 4.30 -7.69 -14.63
CA ASP A 77 3.90 -6.42 -14.02
C ASP A 77 2.54 -6.50 -13.31
N ASP A 78 2.26 -7.68 -12.80
CA ASP A 78 1.02 -7.98 -12.12
C ASP A 78 1.28 -8.00 -10.62
N LEU A 79 0.79 -6.98 -9.92
CA LEU A 79 0.86 -6.89 -8.47
C LEU A 79 -0.10 -7.88 -7.78
N PHE A 80 -1.10 -8.37 -8.51
CA PHE A 80 -2.16 -9.23 -8.02
C PHE A 80 -2.34 -10.48 -8.91
N PRO A 81 -1.32 -11.34 -9.05
CA PRO A 81 -1.38 -12.51 -9.93
C PRO A 81 -2.47 -13.52 -9.51
N GLU A 82 -2.79 -13.56 -8.22
CA GLU A 82 -3.86 -14.39 -7.64
C GLU A 82 -5.20 -13.62 -7.47
N GLY A 83 -5.30 -12.44 -8.08
CA GLY A 83 -6.41 -11.50 -7.92
C GLY A 83 -6.27 -10.55 -6.73
N PHE A 84 -7.15 -9.54 -6.68
CA PHE A 84 -7.12 -8.50 -5.65
C PHE A 84 -7.50 -9.07 -4.28
N SER A 85 -6.71 -8.75 -3.25
CA SER A 85 -7.09 -8.90 -1.86
C SER A 85 -6.57 -7.73 -1.03
N VAL A 86 -7.29 -7.36 0.03
CA VAL A 86 -6.89 -6.25 0.92
C VAL A 86 -5.57 -6.54 1.63
N GLY A 87 -5.33 -7.80 2.03
CA GLY A 87 -4.06 -8.20 2.64
C GLY A 87 -2.89 -8.01 1.70
N ARG A 88 -3.01 -8.50 0.45
CA ARG A 88 -1.99 -8.31 -0.57
C ARG A 88 -1.76 -6.83 -0.90
N PHE A 89 -2.83 -6.05 -0.97
CA PHE A 89 -2.74 -4.60 -1.17
C PHE A 89 -1.93 -3.93 -0.06
N ALA A 90 -2.23 -4.24 1.20
CA ALA A 90 -1.48 -3.70 2.33
C ALA A 90 0.00 -4.12 2.30
N GLU A 91 0.30 -5.38 2.01
CA GLU A 91 1.69 -5.87 1.84
C GLU A 91 2.46 -5.09 0.76
N ILE A 92 1.86 -4.90 -0.42
CA ILE A 92 2.50 -4.15 -1.52
C ILE A 92 2.83 -2.72 -1.10
N VAL A 93 1.90 -2.07 -0.40
CA VAL A 93 2.06 -0.69 0.08
C VAL A 93 3.14 -0.61 1.15
N GLU A 94 3.13 -1.52 2.13
CA GLU A 94 3.99 -1.50 3.31
C GLU A 94 5.42 -1.99 3.04
N GLU A 95 5.60 -2.86 2.06
CA GLU A 95 6.92 -3.32 1.62
C GLU A 95 7.49 -2.47 0.47
N GLY A 96 6.78 -1.43 0.03
CA GLY A 96 7.23 -0.55 -1.05
C GLY A 96 7.39 -1.24 -2.40
N GLN A 97 6.68 -2.35 -2.64
CA GLN A 97 6.88 -3.19 -3.84
C GLN A 97 6.59 -2.46 -5.15
N LEU A 98 5.80 -1.37 -5.11
CA LEU A 98 5.58 -0.50 -6.27
C LEU A 98 6.89 0.04 -6.85
N TRP A 99 7.82 0.45 -5.99
CA TRP A 99 9.06 1.12 -6.37
C TRP A 99 10.24 0.18 -6.61
N SER A 100 10.14 -1.08 -6.17
CA SER A 100 11.20 -2.10 -6.32
C SER A 100 11.74 -2.24 -7.74
N VAL A 101 10.88 -2.03 -8.76
CA VAL A 101 11.26 -2.08 -10.18
C VAL A 101 12.24 -0.98 -10.60
N LEU A 102 12.33 0.11 -9.82
CA LEU A 102 13.30 1.20 -10.02
C LEU A 102 14.61 0.95 -9.27
N ASP A 103 14.58 0.27 -8.13
CA ASP A 103 15.77 -0.01 -7.31
C ASP A 103 16.68 -1.08 -7.94
N GLU A 104 16.10 -2.02 -8.67
CA GLU A 104 16.83 -3.05 -9.44
C GLU A 104 17.74 -2.44 -10.53
N GLN A 105 17.56 -1.16 -10.89
CA GLN A 105 18.43 -0.44 -11.86
C GLN A 105 19.65 0.23 -11.23
N ASN A 106 19.65 0.47 -9.92
CA ASN A 106 20.73 1.19 -9.23
C ASN A 106 21.90 0.29 -8.77
N THR A 107 21.87 -1.00 -9.13
CA THR A 107 22.92 -1.98 -8.74
C THR A 107 23.92 -2.33 -9.86
N ASN A 108 23.93 -1.58 -10.97
CA ASN A 108 24.90 -1.73 -12.06
C ASN A 108 26.02 -0.68 -12.03
#